data_AF-A0ABD6QQV5-F1
#
_entry.id   AF-A0ABD6QQV5-F1
#
_cell.length_a   1.000
_cell.length_b   1.000
_cell.length_c   1.000
_cell.angle_alpha   90.00
_cell.angle_beta   90.00
_cell.angle_gamma   90.00
#
_symmetry.space_group_name_H-M   'P 1'
#
loop_
_entity.id
_entity.type
_entity.pdbx_description
1 polymer ?
#
loop_
_entity_poly.entity_id
_entity_poly.type
_entity_poly.pdbx_seq_one_letter_code
_entity_poly.pdbx_strand_id
1 'polypeptide(L)'
;MSSEMTSPPEPVEVWIDESGRLMSDLGSVDTQCHATVRAGHCPQRPQCVLLHRAPGPRLLFGELMSELDDEAGIYLETHAKQLDADLISITVDHVGPDGPGGSWRYRLLPMRWKTAEGWRATDARLAVWPD
;
A
#
# COMPACT_ATOMS: atom_id res chain seq x y z
N MET A 1 -0.59 33.40 19.22
CA MET A 1 -0.57 32.59 17.98
C MET A 1 -1.09 31.22 18.39
N SER A 2 -2.38 30.98 18.18
CA SER A 2 -3.02 29.73 18.57
C SER A 2 -2.59 28.67 17.58
N SER A 3 -1.82 27.69 18.04
CA SER A 3 -1.62 26.44 17.30
C SER A 3 -2.99 25.78 17.18
N GLU A 4 -3.60 25.83 15.98
CA GLU A 4 -4.67 24.90 15.64
C GLU A 4 -4.10 23.50 15.81
N MET A 5 -4.44 22.85 16.92
CA MET A 5 -4.33 21.40 17.04
C MET A 5 -5.38 20.86 16.07
N THR A 6 -5.00 20.69 14.81
CA THR A 6 -5.78 19.88 13.88
C THR A 6 -5.94 18.52 14.52
N SER A 7 -7.17 18.20 14.91
CA SER A 7 -7.51 16.87 15.42
C SER A 7 -6.94 15.83 14.45
N PRO A 8 -6.33 14.74 14.94
CA PRO A 8 -5.85 13.69 14.07
C PRO A 8 -7.02 13.22 13.18
N PRO A 9 -6.76 12.96 11.89
CA PRO A 9 -7.81 12.56 10.96
C PRO A 9 -8.53 11.32 11.49
N GLU A 10 -9.85 11.28 11.31
CA GLU A 10 -10.65 10.13 11.73
C GLU A 10 -10.13 8.85 11.04
N PRO A 11 -9.92 7.75 11.78
CA PRO A 11 -9.46 6.51 11.19
C PRO A 11 -10.46 5.95 10.19
N VAL A 12 -9.97 5.55 9.02
CA VAL A 12 -10.77 4.84 8.02
C VAL A 12 -11.12 3.44 8.54
N GLU A 13 -12.38 3.03 8.42
CA GLU A 13 -12.76 1.66 8.75
C GLU A 13 -12.32 0.73 7.62
N VAL A 14 -11.76 -0.41 8.01
CA VAL A 14 -11.31 -1.46 7.09
C VAL A 14 -11.85 -2.81 7.57
N TRP A 15 -12.39 -3.62 6.66
CA TRP A 15 -13.03 -4.90 6.98
C TRP A 15 -12.89 -5.91 5.85
N ILE A 16 -13.15 -7.18 6.16
CA ILE A 16 -13.34 -8.23 5.17
C ILE A 16 -14.85 -8.38 4.91
N ASP A 17 -15.27 -8.29 3.65
CA ASP A 17 -16.67 -8.50 3.28
C ASP A 17 -17.05 -10.00 3.21
N GLU A 18 -18.32 -10.28 2.94
CA GLU A 18 -18.83 -11.66 2.84
C GLU A 18 -18.17 -12.50 1.73
N SER A 19 -17.53 -11.85 0.76
CA SER A 19 -16.79 -12.50 -0.32
C SER A 19 -15.31 -12.73 -0.01
N GLY A 20 -14.86 -12.35 1.19
CA GLY A 20 -13.45 -12.43 1.58
C GLY A 20 -12.60 -11.29 1.02
N ARG A 21 -13.20 -10.23 0.47
CA ARG A 21 -12.47 -9.07 -0.06
C ARG A 21 -12.19 -8.05 1.02
N LEU A 22 -11.01 -7.45 0.94
CA LEU A 22 -10.65 -6.33 1.80
C LEU A 22 -11.30 -5.04 1.31
N MET A 23 -12.04 -4.40 2.21
CA MET A 23 -12.85 -3.22 1.96
C MET A 23 -12.51 -2.12 2.96
N SER A 24 -12.80 -0.89 2.56
CA SER A 24 -12.74 0.30 3.42
C SER A 24 -13.93 1.21 3.17
N ASP A 25 -14.17 2.19 4.05
CA ASP A 25 -15.21 3.21 3.83
C ASP A 25 -15.01 4.00 2.53
N LEU A 26 -13.77 4.01 2.04
CA LEU A 26 -13.37 4.68 0.80
C LEU A 26 -13.47 3.74 -0.42
N GLY A 27 -13.87 2.49 -0.25
CA GLY A 27 -14.02 1.48 -1.30
C GLY A 27 -13.07 0.28 -1.15
N SER A 28 -13.01 -0.56 -2.18
CA SER A 28 -12.19 -1.78 -2.16
C SER A 28 -10.70 -1.49 -2.03
N VAL A 29 -10.03 -2.28 -1.18
CA VAL A 29 -8.59 -2.21 -0.98
C VAL A 29 -7.94 -3.25 -1.87
N ASP A 30 -6.93 -2.83 -2.63
CA ASP A 30 -6.19 -3.70 -3.51
C ASP A 30 -5.18 -4.54 -2.69
N THR A 31 -5.42 -5.85 -2.68
CA THR A 31 -4.57 -6.86 -2.04
C THR A 31 -3.86 -7.76 -3.04
N GLN A 32 -3.99 -7.48 -4.34
CA GLN A 32 -3.46 -8.35 -5.42
C GLN A 32 -2.35 -7.65 -6.23
N CYS A 33 -1.86 -6.52 -5.76
CA CYS A 33 -0.67 -5.90 -6.33
C CYS A 33 0.57 -6.46 -5.61
N HIS A 34 1.42 -7.18 -6.35
CA HIS A 34 2.63 -7.82 -5.84
C HIS A 34 3.85 -7.34 -6.62
N ALA A 35 4.97 -7.22 -5.92
CA ALA A 35 6.25 -6.76 -6.47
C ALA A 35 7.29 -7.89 -6.43
N THR A 36 7.93 -8.16 -7.56
CA THR A 36 9.03 -9.12 -7.65
C THR A 36 10.32 -8.41 -7.98
N VAL A 37 11.43 -8.84 -7.36
CA VAL A 37 12.78 -8.42 -7.75
C VAL A 37 13.38 -9.47 -8.68
N ARG A 38 13.81 -9.06 -9.88
CA ARG A 38 14.46 -9.93 -10.87
C ARG A 38 15.91 -9.49 -11.12
N ALA A 39 16.85 -10.40 -10.89
CA ALA A 39 18.25 -10.16 -11.20
C ALA A 39 18.50 -10.23 -12.71
N GLY A 40 19.24 -9.27 -13.26
CA GLY A 40 19.69 -9.27 -14.66
C GLY A 40 18.59 -9.15 -15.71
N HIS A 41 17.35 -8.78 -15.33
CA HIS A 41 16.25 -8.54 -16.29
C HIS A 41 16.53 -7.30 -17.15
N CYS A 42 16.96 -6.19 -16.55
CA CYS A 42 17.44 -5.02 -17.31
C CYS A 42 18.97 -5.02 -17.37
N PRO A 43 19.59 -4.78 -18.55
CA PRO A 43 21.06 -4.68 -18.67
C PRO A 43 21.71 -3.60 -17.78
N GLN A 44 20.95 -2.56 -17.41
CA GLN A 44 21.41 -1.41 -16.63
C GLN A 44 21.04 -1.49 -15.15
N ARG A 45 20.27 -2.50 -14.72
CA ARG A 45 19.80 -2.65 -13.33
C ARG A 45 20.16 -4.04 -12.80
N PRO A 46 21.04 -4.15 -11.78
CA PRO A 46 21.39 -5.43 -11.17
C PRO A 46 20.18 -6.17 -10.59
N GLN A 47 19.25 -5.42 -9.99
CA GLN A 47 18.00 -5.90 -9.42
C GLN A 47 16.88 -5.01 -9.96
N CYS A 48 16.02 -5.60 -10.79
CA CYS A 48 14.88 -4.92 -11.39
C CYS A 48 13.62 -5.19 -10.57
N VAL A 49 12.90 -4.15 -10.18
CA VAL A 49 11.64 -4.25 -9.44
C VAL A 49 10.46 -4.23 -10.41
N LEU A 50 9.59 -5.24 -10.34
CA LEU A 50 8.51 -5.45 -11.29
C LEU A 50 7.17 -5.66 -10.58
N LEU A 51 6.13 -4.97 -11.03
CA LEU A 51 4.75 -5.26 -10.65
C LEU A 51 4.05 -6.07 -11.74
N HIS A 52 3.25 -7.08 -11.37
CA HIS A 52 2.47 -7.83 -12.36
C HIS A 52 1.37 -6.99 -13.03
N ARG A 53 0.84 -6.01 -12.30
CA ARG A 53 -0.12 -5.01 -12.78
C ARG A 53 0.04 -3.72 -11.99
N ALA A 54 -0.49 -2.62 -12.52
CA ALA A 54 -0.56 -1.37 -11.78
C ALA A 54 -1.34 -1.56 -10.47
N PRO A 55 -0.91 -0.91 -9.36
CA PRO A 55 -1.65 -0.91 -8.11
C PRO A 55 -2.95 -0.14 -8.25
N GLY A 56 -3.94 -0.54 -7.46
CA GLY A 56 -5.20 0.14 -7.34
C GLY A 56 -5.13 1.46 -6.54
N PRO A 57 -6.25 2.16 -6.41
CA PRO A 57 -6.34 3.44 -5.72
C PRO A 57 -6.15 3.37 -4.21
N ARG A 58 -6.26 2.18 -3.62
CA ARG A 58 -6.24 1.95 -2.18
C ARG A 58 -5.40 0.71 -1.88
N LEU A 59 -4.43 0.81 -0.99
CA LEU A 59 -3.55 -0.28 -0.56
C LEU A 59 -3.45 -0.28 0.97
N LEU A 60 -3.20 -1.44 1.57
CA LEU A 60 -2.71 -1.46 2.96
C LEU A 60 -1.23 -1.06 2.99
N PHE A 61 -0.85 -0.37 4.05
CA PHE A 61 0.52 0.04 4.33
C PHE A 61 0.82 -0.12 5.82
N GLY A 62 1.65 -1.08 6.19
CA GLY A 62 2.08 -1.37 7.56
C GLY A 62 1.48 -2.67 8.13
N GLU A 63 2.31 -3.36 8.92
CA GLU A 63 2.06 -4.56 9.75
C GLU A 63 1.49 -5.84 9.11
N LEU A 64 0.95 -5.81 7.90
CA LEU A 64 0.46 -7.03 7.22
C LEU A 64 1.36 -7.53 6.10
N MET A 65 2.31 -6.72 5.62
CA MET A 65 3.13 -7.11 4.48
C MET A 65 4.42 -7.84 4.84
N SER A 66 4.87 -7.78 6.10
CA SER A 66 6.07 -8.48 6.57
C SER A 66 5.80 -9.91 7.09
N GLU A 67 4.55 -10.27 7.39
CA GLU A 67 4.18 -11.59 7.91
C GLU A 67 3.55 -12.50 6.83
N LEU A 68 3.23 -11.95 5.66
CA LEU A 68 2.72 -12.69 4.50
C LEU A 68 3.88 -13.11 3.58
N ASP A 69 4.61 -14.11 4.05
CA ASP A 69 5.40 -15.06 3.25
C ASP A 69 6.49 -14.43 2.34
N ASP A 70 7.74 -14.57 2.78
CA ASP A 70 8.96 -14.11 2.10
C ASP A 70 9.07 -14.62 0.65
N GLU A 71 8.39 -15.73 0.32
CA GLU A 71 8.34 -16.32 -1.03
C GLU A 71 7.24 -15.72 -1.94
N ALA A 72 6.21 -15.05 -1.39
CA ALA A 72 5.06 -14.50 -2.15
C ALA A 72 5.14 -12.99 -2.45
N GLY A 73 6.16 -12.30 -1.92
CA GLY A 73 6.65 -11.04 -2.46
C GLY A 73 5.67 -9.87 -2.51
N ILE A 74 4.96 -9.60 -1.42
CA ILE A 74 4.36 -8.26 -1.25
C ILE A 74 5.44 -7.36 -0.63
N TYR A 75 6.30 -6.80 -1.49
CA TYR A 75 7.38 -5.89 -1.09
C TYR A 75 7.10 -4.42 -1.47
N LEU A 76 5.86 -4.09 -1.85
CA LEU A 76 5.49 -2.72 -2.25
C LEU A 76 5.87 -1.67 -1.20
N GLU A 77 5.77 -2.00 0.09
CA GLU A 77 6.19 -1.15 1.20
C GLU A 77 7.69 -0.88 1.20
N THR A 78 8.55 -1.86 0.87
CA THR A 78 10.01 -1.65 0.85
C THR A 78 10.46 -0.77 -0.33
N HIS A 79 9.62 -0.69 -1.37
CA HIS A 79 9.80 0.22 -2.50
C HIS A 79 9.03 1.54 -2.35
N ALA A 80 8.33 1.72 -1.23
CA ALA A 80 7.71 2.99 -0.89
C ALA A 80 8.76 3.95 -0.31
N LYS A 81 8.90 5.11 -0.95
CA LYS A 81 9.66 6.23 -0.42
C LYS A 81 8.73 7.16 0.33
N GLN A 82 9.01 7.43 1.61
CA GLN A 82 8.32 8.47 2.36
C GLN A 82 8.69 9.86 1.80
N LEU A 83 7.67 10.64 1.46
CA LEU A 83 7.79 12.00 0.95
C LEU A 83 7.42 13.04 2.03
N ASP A 84 6.45 12.72 2.88
CA ASP A 84 6.01 13.51 4.03
C ASP A 84 5.48 12.59 5.14
N ALA A 85 5.00 13.14 6.26
CA ALA A 85 4.45 12.41 7.39
C ALA A 85 3.32 11.45 6.96
N ASP A 86 2.47 11.87 6.04
CA ASP A 86 1.31 11.14 5.54
C ASP A 86 1.38 10.89 4.02
N LEU A 87 2.54 11.01 3.37
CA LEU A 87 2.66 10.89 1.92
C LEU A 87 3.80 9.96 1.54
N ILE A 88 3.50 8.97 0.70
CA ILE A 88 4.49 8.04 0.13
C ILE A 88 4.46 8.06 -1.39
N SER A 89 5.54 7.58 -2.00
CA SER A 89 5.65 7.29 -3.42
C SER A 89 6.15 5.87 -3.61
N ILE A 90 5.46 5.08 -4.42
CA ILE A 90 5.92 3.77 -4.88
C ILE A 90 6.47 3.96 -6.29
N THR A 91 7.69 3.47 -6.55
CA THR A 91 8.31 3.51 -7.88
C THR A 91 8.91 2.15 -8.21
N VAL A 92 8.64 1.66 -9.42
CA VAL A 92 9.12 0.36 -9.91
C VAL A 92 9.70 0.50 -11.32
N ASP A 93 10.62 -0.38 -11.68
CA ASP A 93 11.29 -0.36 -12.98
C ASP A 93 10.34 -0.79 -14.11
N HIS A 94 9.44 -1.75 -13.84
CA HIS A 94 8.49 -2.28 -14.84
C HIS A 94 7.11 -2.61 -14.27
N VAL A 95 6.08 -2.38 -15.09
CA VAL A 95 4.70 -2.85 -14.87
C VAL A 95 4.34 -3.86 -15.95
N GLY A 96 4.14 -5.11 -15.57
CA GLY A 96 4.15 -6.25 -16.46
C GLY A 96 5.58 -6.70 -16.82
N PRO A 97 5.74 -7.84 -17.53
CA PRO A 97 7.05 -8.46 -17.77
C PRO A 97 8.11 -7.55 -18.38
N ASP A 98 7.72 -6.71 -19.35
CA ASP A 98 8.60 -5.78 -20.06
C ASP A 98 7.91 -4.42 -20.31
N GLY A 99 6.91 -4.07 -19.50
CA GLY A 99 6.17 -2.82 -19.65
C GLY A 99 6.94 -1.61 -19.14
N PRO A 100 6.45 -0.38 -19.31
CA PRO A 100 7.14 0.81 -18.80
C PRO A 100 7.22 0.78 -17.27
N GLY A 101 8.17 1.54 -16.73
CA GLY A 101 8.23 1.82 -15.30
C GLY A 101 7.00 2.59 -14.82
N GLY A 102 6.72 2.47 -13.53
CA GLY A 102 5.53 3.04 -12.91
C GLY A 102 5.88 3.82 -11.65
N SER A 103 5.14 4.89 -11.40
CA SER A 103 5.24 5.68 -10.17
C SER A 103 3.86 6.11 -9.72
N TRP A 104 3.56 5.87 -8.44
CA TRP A 104 2.29 6.23 -7.82
C TRP A 104 2.54 6.93 -6.50
N ARG A 105 1.68 7.88 -6.17
CA ARG A 105 1.70 8.56 -4.87
C ARG A 105 0.47 8.15 -4.10
N TYR A 106 0.61 8.06 -2.79
CA TYR A 106 -0.47 7.73 -1.88
C TYR A 106 -0.39 8.57 -0.61
N ARG A 107 -1.53 9.11 -0.19
CA ARG A 107 -1.71 9.63 1.16
C ARG A 107 -1.96 8.47 2.12
N LEU A 108 -1.28 8.43 3.26
CA LEU A 108 -1.45 7.46 4.32
C LEU A 108 -2.47 7.96 5.32
N LEU A 109 -3.60 7.27 5.41
CA LEU A 109 -4.65 7.57 6.39
C LEU A 109 -4.55 6.60 7.57
N PRO A 110 -4.77 7.05 8.81
CA PRO A 110 -4.97 6.14 9.92
C PRO A 110 -6.16 5.22 9.64
N MET A 111 -6.12 3.99 10.13
CA MET A 111 -7.21 3.04 9.96
C MET A 111 -7.50 2.26 11.24
N ARG A 112 -8.70 1.67 11.28
CA ARG A 112 -9.11 0.70 12.30
C ARG A 112 -9.76 -0.51 11.65
N TRP A 113 -9.51 -1.69 12.20
CA TRP A 113 -10.09 -2.93 11.71
C TRP A 113 -11.47 -3.18 12.32
N LYS A 114 -12.46 -3.41 11.47
CA LYS A 114 -13.77 -3.94 11.88
C LYS A 114 -13.67 -5.45 12.03
N THR A 115 -13.96 -5.96 13.22
CA THR A 115 -14.04 -7.39 13.51
C THR A 115 -15.44 -7.73 14.03
N ALA A 116 -15.75 -9.02 14.15
CA ALA A 116 -17.00 -9.48 14.76
C ALA A 116 -17.15 -9.03 16.24
N GLU A 117 -16.03 -8.77 16.91
CA GLU A 117 -15.95 -8.42 18.33
C GLU A 117 -15.88 -6.90 18.57
N GLY A 118 -15.79 -6.10 17.49
CA GLY A 118 -15.73 -4.65 17.55
C GLY A 118 -14.60 -4.06 16.71
N TRP A 119 -13.99 -2.99 17.22
CA TRP A 119 -12.91 -2.28 16.53
C TRP A 119 -11.54 -2.70 17.09
N ARG A 120 -10.62 -3.08 16.21
CA ARG A 120 -9.22 -3.34 16.56
C ARG A 120 -8.32 -2.22 16.04
N ALA A 121 -7.54 -1.63 16.94
CA ALA A 121 -6.48 -0.69 16.58
C ALA A 121 -5.36 -1.39 15.79
N THR A 122 -4.60 -0.62 15.02
CA THR A 122 -3.46 -1.14 14.23
C THR A 122 -2.50 0.00 13.91
N ASP A 123 -1.22 -0.34 13.76
CA ASP A 123 -0.23 0.59 13.24
C ASP A 123 -0.23 0.67 11.71
N ALA A 124 -0.98 -0.22 11.04
CA ALA A 124 -1.28 -0.13 9.62
C ALA A 124 -1.98 1.20 9.27
N ARG A 125 -1.83 1.57 8.01
CA ARG A 125 -2.40 2.75 7.36
C ARG A 125 -3.07 2.31 6.07
N LEU A 126 -4.10 3.04 5.66
CA LEU A 126 -4.67 2.91 4.33
C LEU A 126 -3.98 3.92 3.40
N ALA A 127 -3.23 3.44 2.42
CA ALA A 127 -2.63 4.26 1.38
C ALA A 127 -3.67 4.52 0.29
N VAL A 128 -4.02 5.79 0.03
CA VAL A 128 -5.06 6.21 -0.93
C VAL A 128 -4.48 7.19 -1.95
N TRP A 129 -4.83 7.07 -3.23
CA TRP A 129 -4.41 8.06 -4.24
C TRP A 129 -4.75 9.49 -3.76
N PRO A 130 -3.80 10.43 -3.85
CA PRO A 130 -4.10 11.83 -3.63
C PRO A 130 -4.89 12.31 -4.83
N ASP A 131 -6.17 12.66 -4.62
CA ASP A 131 -6.97 13.39 -5.62
C ASP A 131 -6.28 14.69 -6.07
#